data_AF-A0A7G9YV94-F1
#
_entry.id   AF-A0A7G9YV94-F1
#
_cell.length_a   1.000
_cell.length_b   1.000
_cell.length_c   1.000
_cell.angle_alpha   90.00
_cell.angle_beta   90.00
_cell.angle_gamma   90.00
#
_symmetry.space_group_name_H-M   'P 1'
#
loop_
_entity.id
_entity.type
_entity.pdbx_description
1 polymer ?
#
loop_
_entity_poly.entity_id
_entity_poly.type
_entity_poly.pdbx_seq_one_letter_code
_entity_poly.pdbx_strand_id
1 'polypeptide(L)'
;MPLSRSNTYSRTISTGLHFALRENDNLRDVEINEANKMLSCKDESRGFFTYECEHCGITKTVYFGCNSRICTNCGKNHTDKWAKSLQNALFNVPHRHAVFTIPDALWPLVRRNRFLQKVLMDAAIAAINDTISHKHRNGRLTAGAVVVLHPFSRSLGFNPHIHILVPEGWFDRHGRFIHQKFIPFNAMRKTWQYQVLTQFKAALPKNLVFSMLIDQLFKKYRDGFYVPLPKESRITNKRRIARYVARYIRHPAVANTRLHRYDGETVTFWYADREGERHFVTMEVREFIKALIQHIPDRNFKMIRYYGAYSRRTKRRYAGYLQRSIRQATFEDFITKVNKWAPKCPNCGRKMTFVCYEKGPPIENEVFGCKLSDWNHPWLSHS
;
A
#
# COMPACT_ATOMS: atom_id res chain seq x y z
N MET A 1 -29.22 16.17 -14.84
CA MET A 1 -28.25 15.08 -15.08
C MET A 1 -27.74 14.55 -13.75
N PRO A 2 -27.80 13.25 -13.44
CA PRO A 2 -27.20 12.74 -12.21
C PRO A 2 -25.68 12.96 -12.32
N LEU A 3 -25.11 13.73 -11.38
CA LEU A 3 -23.67 13.80 -11.21
C LEU A 3 -23.15 12.36 -11.12
N SER A 4 -22.14 12.02 -11.94
CA SER A 4 -21.50 10.71 -11.84
C SER A 4 -21.07 10.48 -10.39
N ARG A 5 -21.28 9.27 -9.86
CA ARG A 5 -20.94 8.93 -8.45
C ARG A 5 -19.52 9.38 -8.07
N SER A 6 -18.57 9.36 -9.01
CA SER A 6 -17.21 9.88 -8.81
C SER A 6 -17.13 11.38 -8.48
N ASN A 7 -18.01 12.21 -9.04
CA ASN A 7 -18.00 13.65 -8.87
C ASN A 7 -18.55 14.07 -7.49
N THR A 8 -19.60 13.40 -7.03
CA THR A 8 -20.22 13.64 -5.72
C THR A 8 -19.25 13.34 -4.57
N TYR A 9 -18.49 12.25 -4.65
CA TYR A 9 -17.55 11.86 -3.59
C TYR A 9 -16.22 12.62 -3.61
N SER A 10 -15.73 12.99 -4.80
CA SER A 10 -14.58 13.90 -4.88
C SER A 10 -14.90 15.22 -4.18
N ARG A 11 -16.15 15.71 -4.31
CA ARG A 11 -16.65 16.87 -3.56
C ARG A 11 -16.76 16.59 -2.06
N THR A 12 -17.28 15.45 -1.62
CA THR A 12 -17.33 15.06 -0.19
C THR A 12 -15.97 15.16 0.50
N ILE A 13 -14.96 14.49 -0.07
CA ILE A 13 -13.62 14.47 0.53
C ILE A 13 -13.00 15.86 0.42
N SER A 14 -13.27 16.59 -0.66
CA SER A 14 -12.79 17.96 -0.84
C SER A 14 -13.33 18.91 0.22
N THR A 15 -14.65 18.96 0.42
CA THR A 15 -15.30 19.83 1.40
C THR A 15 -14.84 19.52 2.83
N GLY A 16 -14.81 18.23 3.19
CA GLY A 16 -14.34 17.82 4.51
C GLY A 16 -12.87 18.13 4.77
N LEU A 17 -12.01 18.02 3.75
CA LEU A 17 -10.60 18.41 3.87
C LEU A 17 -10.43 19.92 4.03
N HIS A 18 -11.17 20.74 3.29
CA HIS A 18 -11.14 22.19 3.49
C HIS A 18 -11.55 22.57 4.91
N PHE A 19 -12.57 21.92 5.46
CA PHE A 19 -12.98 22.12 6.85
C PHE A 19 -11.86 21.73 7.84
N ALA A 20 -11.31 20.51 7.72
CA ALA A 20 -10.25 20.02 8.60
C ALA A 20 -8.97 20.89 8.54
N LEU A 21 -8.65 21.44 7.36
CA LEU A 21 -7.52 22.36 7.17
C LEU A 21 -7.77 23.74 7.77
N ARG A 22 -9.00 24.26 7.73
CA ARG A 22 -9.36 25.57 8.31
C ARG A 22 -9.36 25.55 9.83
N GLU A 23 -9.85 24.46 10.42
CA GLU A 23 -10.00 24.33 11.88
C GLU A 23 -8.70 23.93 12.60
N ASN A 24 -7.62 23.68 11.84
CA ASN A 24 -6.29 23.32 12.34
C ASN A 24 -6.30 22.22 13.42
N ASP A 25 -7.03 21.13 13.14
CA ASP A 25 -7.25 19.96 13.99
C ASP A 25 -5.94 19.16 14.26
N ASN A 26 -4.89 19.75 14.87
CA ASN A 26 -3.58 19.13 15.16
C ASN A 26 -3.08 18.19 14.03
N LEU A 27 -3.28 18.63 12.78
CA LEU A 27 -2.97 17.81 11.61
C LEU A 27 -1.46 17.80 11.39
N ARG A 28 -0.94 16.65 10.99
CA ARG A 28 0.46 16.51 10.60
C ARG A 28 0.65 17.15 9.21
N ASP A 29 1.81 17.75 8.96
CA ASP A 29 2.15 18.34 7.65
C ASP A 29 1.94 17.36 6.48
N VAL A 30 2.18 16.07 6.73
CA VAL A 30 1.97 15.02 5.72
C VAL A 30 0.50 14.80 5.39
N GLU A 31 -0.40 14.98 6.35
CA GLU A 31 -1.85 14.90 6.13
C GLU A 31 -2.32 16.10 5.30
N ILE A 32 -1.87 17.30 5.68
CA ILE A 32 -2.13 18.55 4.95
C ILE A 32 -1.65 18.46 3.50
N ASN A 33 -0.42 17.99 3.29
CA ASN A 33 0.15 17.87 1.95
C ASN A 33 -0.58 16.82 1.09
N GLU A 34 -0.95 15.66 1.65
CA GLU A 34 -1.71 14.65 0.90
C GLU A 34 -3.14 15.10 0.60
N ALA A 35 -3.74 15.90 1.48
CA ALA A 35 -5.02 16.58 1.26
C ALA A 35 -4.93 17.57 0.09
N ASN A 36 -3.99 18.52 0.13
CA ASN A 36 -3.81 19.53 -0.93
C ASN A 36 -3.48 18.89 -2.28
N LYS A 37 -2.69 17.80 -2.29
CA LYS A 37 -2.49 17.01 -3.51
C LYS A 37 -3.82 16.49 -4.04
N MET A 38 -4.63 15.87 -3.19
CA MET A 38 -5.91 15.32 -3.60
C MET A 38 -6.87 16.38 -4.15
N LEU A 39 -6.93 17.55 -3.50
CA LEU A 39 -7.77 18.69 -3.92
C LEU A 39 -7.40 19.20 -5.32
N SER A 40 -6.11 19.21 -5.66
CA SER A 40 -5.62 19.58 -7.00
C SER A 40 -5.70 18.43 -8.03
N CYS A 41 -6.39 17.32 -7.75
CA CYS A 41 -6.44 16.19 -8.67
C CYS A 41 -7.17 16.55 -9.97
N LYS A 42 -6.54 16.29 -11.13
CA LYS A 42 -7.07 16.63 -12.47
C LYS A 42 -7.17 18.13 -12.74
N ASP A 43 -6.49 18.93 -11.95
CA ASP A 43 -6.31 20.35 -12.21
C ASP A 43 -5.33 20.59 -13.37
N GLU A 44 -5.49 21.71 -14.07
CA GLU A 44 -4.65 22.13 -15.19
C GLU A 44 -3.18 22.30 -14.81
N SER A 45 -2.91 22.83 -13.60
CA SER A 45 -1.55 23.02 -13.08
C SER A 45 -0.74 21.72 -12.97
N ARG A 46 -1.40 20.55 -13.02
CA ARG A 46 -0.73 19.25 -12.96
C ARG A 46 -0.17 18.79 -14.31
N GLY A 47 -0.51 19.46 -15.40
CA GLY A 47 -0.20 19.02 -16.76
C GLY A 47 -1.25 18.06 -17.34
N PHE A 48 -1.15 17.80 -18.63
CA PHE A 48 -2.16 17.09 -19.40
C PHE A 48 -1.64 16.37 -20.65
N PHE A 49 -2.48 15.48 -21.16
CA PHE A 49 -2.39 14.97 -22.52
C PHE A 49 -3.50 15.59 -23.36
N THR A 50 -3.17 16.03 -24.57
CA THR A 50 -4.15 16.42 -25.58
C THR A 50 -4.27 15.32 -26.62
N TYR A 51 -5.50 14.95 -26.95
CA TYR A 51 -5.84 14.01 -28.00
C TYR A 51 -6.70 14.71 -29.05
N GLU A 52 -6.61 14.28 -30.30
CA GLU A 52 -7.43 14.78 -31.39
C GLU A 52 -8.12 13.63 -32.12
N CYS A 53 -9.34 13.89 -32.58
CA CYS A 53 -10.05 12.97 -33.45
C CYS A 53 -9.72 13.28 -34.91
N GLU A 54 -8.95 12.41 -35.56
CA GLU A 54 -8.59 12.53 -36.98
C GLU A 54 -9.79 12.59 -37.93
N HIS A 55 -10.97 12.15 -37.49
CA HIS A 55 -12.20 12.21 -38.29
C HIS A 55 -12.97 13.52 -38.15
N CYS A 56 -12.93 14.16 -36.97
CA CYS A 56 -13.81 15.30 -36.66
C CYS A 56 -13.04 16.57 -36.27
N GLY A 57 -11.71 16.53 -36.16
CA GLY A 57 -10.86 17.63 -35.69
C GLY A 57 -11.03 17.99 -34.21
N ILE A 58 -12.02 17.42 -33.50
CA ILE A 58 -12.26 17.73 -32.08
C ILE A 58 -11.09 17.27 -31.22
N THR A 59 -10.62 18.17 -30.36
CA THR A 59 -9.59 17.89 -29.36
C THR A 59 -10.19 17.56 -27.99
N LYS A 60 -9.43 16.83 -27.18
CA LYS A 60 -9.80 16.49 -25.81
C LYS A 60 -8.56 16.46 -24.92
N THR A 61 -8.60 17.28 -23.88
CA THR A 61 -7.55 17.36 -22.87
C THR A 61 -7.84 16.43 -21.68
N VAL A 62 -6.83 15.70 -21.24
CA VAL A 62 -6.88 14.78 -20.09
C VAL A 62 -5.79 15.14 -19.09
N TYR A 63 -6.19 15.81 -18.02
CA TYR A 63 -5.29 16.25 -16.95
C TYR A 63 -4.71 15.09 -16.12
N PHE A 64 -3.54 15.31 -15.52
CA PHE A 64 -2.88 14.29 -14.68
C PHE A 64 -3.50 14.15 -13.29
N GLY A 65 -3.34 12.95 -12.74
CA GLY A 65 -3.78 12.64 -11.39
C GLY A 65 -2.85 13.20 -10.31
N CYS A 66 -3.35 13.30 -9.08
CA CYS A 66 -2.62 13.94 -8.00
C CYS A 66 -1.51 13.14 -7.31
N ASN A 67 -1.47 11.82 -7.52
CA ASN A 67 -0.60 10.90 -6.78
C ASN A 67 -0.80 10.86 -5.25
N SER A 68 -1.85 11.50 -4.71
CA SER A 68 -2.21 11.42 -3.28
C SER A 68 -2.68 10.01 -2.90
N ARG A 69 -2.28 9.55 -1.71
CA ARG A 69 -2.65 8.23 -1.15
C ARG A 69 -4.12 8.13 -0.74
N ILE A 70 -4.76 9.25 -0.47
CA ILE A 70 -6.17 9.32 -0.09
C ILE A 70 -7.09 9.57 -1.31
N CYS A 71 -6.51 9.84 -2.48
CA CYS A 71 -7.28 10.06 -3.70
C CYS A 71 -7.89 8.75 -4.22
N THR A 72 -9.21 8.65 -4.13
CA THR A 72 -9.98 7.53 -4.65
C THR A 72 -10.04 7.49 -6.18
N ASN A 73 -9.90 8.64 -6.85
CA ASN A 73 -9.84 8.73 -8.31
C ASN A 73 -8.53 8.12 -8.88
N CYS A 74 -7.40 8.38 -8.22
CA CYS A 74 -6.09 7.90 -8.67
C CYS A 74 -5.68 6.55 -8.04
N GLY A 75 -6.30 6.17 -6.92
CA GLY A 75 -5.91 5.02 -6.10
C GLY A 75 -5.81 3.70 -6.86
N LYS A 76 -6.73 3.44 -7.80
CA LYS A 76 -6.69 2.22 -8.64
C LYS A 76 -5.44 2.17 -9.51
N ASN A 77 -5.14 3.25 -10.24
CA ASN A 77 -3.96 3.31 -11.09
C ASN A 77 -2.66 3.12 -10.27
N HIS A 78 -2.58 3.71 -9.07
CA HIS A 78 -1.44 3.50 -8.17
C HIS A 78 -1.33 2.05 -7.69
N THR A 79 -2.46 1.45 -7.36
CA THR A 79 -2.56 0.05 -6.92
C THR A 79 -2.08 -0.88 -8.04
N ASP A 80 -2.55 -0.68 -9.27
CA ASP A 80 -2.21 -1.51 -10.42
C ASP A 80 -0.73 -1.37 -10.84
N LYS A 81 -0.19 -0.14 -10.88
CA LYS A 81 1.24 0.11 -11.15
C LYS A 81 2.13 -0.58 -10.13
N TRP A 82 1.76 -0.47 -8.86
CA TRP A 82 2.52 -1.10 -7.80
C TRP A 82 2.42 -2.64 -7.86
N ALA A 83 1.23 -3.19 -8.13
CA ALA A 83 1.01 -4.62 -8.32
C ALA A 83 2.00 -5.18 -9.35
N LYS A 84 2.14 -4.46 -10.46
CA LYS A 84 3.05 -4.83 -11.55
C LYS A 84 4.51 -4.77 -11.13
N SER A 85 4.93 -3.70 -10.44
CA SER A 85 6.30 -3.58 -9.91
C SER A 85 6.63 -4.71 -8.92
N LEU A 86 5.71 -5.05 -8.00
CA LEU A 86 5.90 -6.18 -7.11
C LEU A 86 6.00 -7.49 -7.90
N GLN A 87 5.12 -7.71 -8.89
CA GLN A 87 5.16 -8.92 -9.73
C GLN A 87 6.57 -9.18 -10.28
N ASN A 88 7.20 -8.13 -10.83
CA ASN A 88 8.53 -8.18 -11.41
C ASN A 88 9.60 -8.40 -10.32
N ALA A 89 9.38 -7.87 -9.13
CA ALA A 89 10.29 -7.99 -8.01
C ALA A 89 10.27 -9.38 -7.33
N LEU A 90 9.25 -10.20 -7.55
CA LEU A 90 9.10 -11.51 -6.88
C LEU A 90 9.90 -12.62 -7.55
N PHE A 91 10.49 -13.49 -6.73
CA PHE A 91 11.10 -14.74 -7.17
C PHE A 91 10.10 -15.66 -7.88
N ASN A 92 10.57 -16.46 -8.83
CA ASN A 92 9.79 -17.48 -9.54
C ASN A 92 9.63 -18.75 -8.72
N VAL A 93 9.05 -18.64 -7.53
CA VAL A 93 8.79 -19.75 -6.60
C VAL A 93 7.39 -19.59 -6.00
N PRO A 94 6.78 -20.64 -5.42
CA PRO A 94 5.53 -20.48 -4.69
C PRO A 94 5.70 -19.57 -3.47
N HIS A 95 4.66 -18.80 -3.15
CA HIS A 95 4.61 -17.94 -1.97
C HIS A 95 3.45 -18.30 -1.06
N ARG A 96 3.56 -17.84 0.20
CA ARG A 96 2.51 -17.86 1.20
C ARG A 96 2.23 -16.43 1.64
N HIS A 97 0.95 -16.12 1.77
CA HIS A 97 0.50 -14.89 2.40
C HIS A 97 0.11 -15.17 3.85
N ALA A 98 0.71 -14.43 4.77
CA ALA A 98 0.33 -14.40 6.17
C ALA A 98 -0.11 -12.99 6.55
N VAL A 99 -1.01 -12.89 7.53
CA VAL A 99 -1.26 -11.61 8.22
C VAL A 99 -0.75 -11.75 9.64
N PHE A 100 0.06 -10.82 10.09
CA PHE A 100 0.55 -10.77 11.46
C PHE A 100 -0.22 -9.67 12.18
N THR A 101 -0.98 -10.05 13.19
CA THR A 101 -1.87 -9.14 13.93
C THR A 101 -1.36 -8.94 15.35
N ILE A 102 -1.67 -7.79 15.95
CA ILE A 102 -1.36 -7.53 17.36
C ILE A 102 -2.64 -7.33 18.15
N PRO A 103 -2.63 -7.64 19.47
CA PRO A 103 -3.73 -7.31 20.38
C PRO A 103 -4.18 -5.86 20.28
N ASP A 104 -5.48 -5.64 20.42
CA ASP A 104 -6.12 -4.32 20.47
C ASP A 104 -5.54 -3.40 21.57
N ALA A 105 -5.13 -3.98 22.70
CA ALA A 105 -4.44 -3.28 23.78
C ALA A 105 -3.15 -2.57 23.32
N LEU A 106 -2.51 -3.02 22.23
CA LEU A 106 -1.32 -2.37 21.66
C LEU A 106 -1.66 -1.30 20.62
N TRP A 107 -2.90 -1.23 20.12
CA TRP A 107 -3.26 -0.27 19.07
C TRP A 107 -3.13 1.19 19.51
N PRO A 108 -3.61 1.62 20.70
CA PRO A 108 -3.43 2.99 21.16
C PRO A 108 -1.95 3.38 21.28
N LEU A 109 -1.10 2.42 21.69
CA LEU A 109 0.33 2.61 21.82
C LEU A 109 0.98 2.88 20.46
N VAL A 110 0.68 2.07 19.45
CA VAL A 110 1.19 2.25 18.07
C VAL A 110 0.61 3.51 17.41
N ARG A 111 -0.64 3.87 17.73
CA ARG A 111 -1.29 5.09 17.23
C ARG A 111 -0.58 6.34 17.73
N ARG A 112 -0.28 6.41 19.04
CA ARG A 112 0.40 7.54 19.69
C ARG A 112 1.90 7.58 19.35
N ASN A 113 2.52 6.42 19.17
CA ASN A 113 3.96 6.29 18.90
C ASN A 113 4.20 5.75 17.49
N ARG A 114 4.04 6.58 16.46
CA ARG A 114 4.07 6.12 15.05
C ARG A 114 5.39 5.46 14.64
N PHE A 115 6.51 5.74 15.33
CA PHE A 115 7.78 5.03 15.11
C PHE A 115 7.66 3.52 15.36
N LEU A 116 6.75 3.08 16.24
CA LEU A 116 6.48 1.67 16.48
C LEU A 116 5.92 0.94 15.26
N GLN A 117 5.36 1.66 14.28
CA GLN A 117 4.96 1.04 13.01
C GLN A 117 6.16 0.43 12.28
N LYS A 118 7.33 1.08 12.32
CA LYS A 118 8.57 0.51 11.77
C LYS A 118 9.03 -0.67 12.63
N VAL A 119 9.02 -0.52 13.95
CA VAL A 119 9.41 -1.59 14.89
C VAL A 119 8.54 -2.84 14.68
N LEU A 120 7.24 -2.66 14.44
CA LEU A 120 6.31 -3.74 14.14
C LEU A 120 6.68 -4.50 12.86
N MET A 121 7.10 -3.77 11.80
CA MET A 121 7.59 -4.39 10.57
C MET A 121 8.91 -5.13 10.76
N ASP A 122 9.81 -4.60 11.57
CA ASP A 122 11.10 -5.24 11.89
C ASP A 122 10.91 -6.49 12.78
N ALA A 123 9.97 -6.45 13.72
CA ALA A 123 9.56 -7.61 14.51
C ALA A 123 9.03 -8.75 13.64
N ALA A 124 8.34 -8.44 12.53
CA ALA A 124 7.74 -9.44 11.68
C ALA A 124 8.80 -10.31 10.99
N ILE A 125 9.90 -9.69 10.51
CA ILE A 125 11.01 -10.44 9.93
C ILE A 125 11.82 -11.20 10.99
N ALA A 126 12.05 -10.59 12.16
CA ALA A 126 12.74 -11.28 13.25
C ALA A 126 11.98 -12.54 13.67
N ALA A 127 10.65 -12.45 13.80
CA ALA A 127 9.81 -13.59 14.15
C ALA A 127 9.89 -14.73 13.11
N ILE A 128 9.89 -14.38 11.82
CA ILE A 128 10.08 -15.36 10.74
C ILE A 128 11.45 -16.02 10.88
N ASN A 129 12.52 -15.25 11.05
CA ASN A 129 13.88 -15.78 11.16
C ASN A 129 14.06 -16.68 12.38
N ASP A 130 13.54 -16.31 13.55
CA ASP A 130 13.60 -17.11 14.78
C ASP A 130 12.88 -18.44 14.61
N THR A 131 11.68 -18.39 14.01
CA THR A 131 10.86 -19.56 13.71
C THR A 131 11.60 -20.58 12.84
N ILE A 132 12.38 -20.08 11.88
CA ILE A 132 13.16 -20.91 10.95
C ILE A 132 14.43 -21.43 11.61
N SER A 133 15.15 -20.56 12.32
CA SER A 133 16.41 -20.88 12.98
C SER A 133 16.24 -21.97 14.02
N HIS A 134 15.15 -21.92 14.79
CA HIS A 134 14.78 -22.96 15.76
C HIS A 134 14.61 -24.34 15.10
N LYS A 135 14.04 -24.37 13.88
CA LYS A 135 13.77 -25.62 13.16
C LYS A 135 15.00 -26.19 12.46
N HIS A 136 15.87 -25.34 11.93
CA HIS A 136 16.90 -25.80 11.00
C HIS A 136 18.29 -25.97 11.60
N ARG A 137 18.55 -25.56 12.86
CA ARG A 137 19.78 -25.78 13.69
C ARG A 137 21.17 -25.72 12.97
N ASN A 138 21.26 -25.20 11.74
CA ASN A 138 22.43 -25.30 10.86
C ASN A 138 22.71 -24.00 10.08
N GLY A 139 22.34 -22.84 10.63
CA GLY A 139 22.94 -21.52 10.34
C GLY A 139 23.08 -21.05 8.87
N ARG A 140 22.42 -21.66 7.88
CA ARG A 140 22.75 -21.44 6.45
C ARG A 140 21.54 -21.19 5.55
N LEU A 141 20.36 -20.94 6.11
CA LEU A 141 19.14 -20.67 5.34
C LEU A 141 18.70 -19.22 5.52
N THR A 142 18.47 -18.54 4.40
CA THR A 142 18.00 -17.15 4.35
C THR A 142 16.51 -17.14 3.98
N ALA A 143 15.68 -16.57 4.84
CA ALA A 143 14.28 -16.29 4.53
C ALA A 143 14.17 -15.11 3.55
N GLY A 144 13.16 -15.11 2.70
CA GLY A 144 12.74 -13.92 1.97
C GLY A 144 11.40 -13.43 2.52
N ALA A 145 11.23 -12.13 2.73
CA ALA A 145 9.90 -11.58 3.00
C ALA A 145 9.68 -10.23 2.30
N VAL A 146 8.46 -10.04 1.80
CA VAL A 146 7.91 -8.73 1.47
C VAL A 146 6.89 -8.41 2.56
N VAL A 147 7.20 -7.38 3.35
CA VAL A 147 6.44 -6.97 4.54
C VAL A 147 5.71 -5.69 4.23
N VAL A 148 4.41 -5.65 4.50
CA VAL A 148 3.51 -4.54 4.17
C VAL A 148 2.74 -4.15 5.41
N LEU A 149 2.88 -2.91 5.85
CA LEU A 149 2.05 -2.34 6.92
C LEU A 149 0.66 -2.00 6.37
N HIS A 150 -0.38 -2.38 7.10
CA HIS A 150 -1.76 -1.99 6.84
C HIS A 150 -2.38 -1.47 8.15
N PRO A 151 -2.57 -0.14 8.30
CA PRO A 151 -2.90 0.46 9.59
C PRO A 151 -4.40 0.49 9.92
N PHE A 152 -5.27 0.02 9.03
CA PHE A 152 -6.73 0.16 9.17
C PHE A 152 -7.50 -1.12 8.94
N SER A 153 -8.69 -1.17 9.52
CA SER A 153 -9.70 -2.19 9.26
C SER A 153 -10.60 -1.79 8.09
N ARG A 154 -11.50 -2.71 7.68
CA ARG A 154 -12.47 -2.41 6.63
C ARG A 154 -13.42 -1.28 7.02
N SER A 155 -13.70 -1.07 8.29
CA SER A 155 -14.54 0.03 8.80
C SER A 155 -13.77 1.34 9.02
N LEU A 156 -12.55 1.48 8.46
CA LEU A 156 -11.65 2.64 8.63
C LEU A 156 -11.07 2.83 10.05
N GLY A 157 -11.47 2.02 11.04
CA GLY A 157 -10.87 2.05 12.36
C GLY A 157 -9.40 1.62 12.33
N PHE A 158 -8.55 2.29 13.11
CA PHE A 158 -7.12 1.98 13.19
C PHE A 158 -6.86 0.61 13.83
N ASN A 159 -6.28 -0.28 13.04
CA ASN A 159 -5.99 -1.68 13.33
C ASN A 159 -4.69 -2.03 12.61
N PRO A 160 -3.52 -1.76 13.21
CA PRO A 160 -2.23 -1.98 12.59
C PRO A 160 -1.93 -3.48 12.52
N HIS A 161 -1.84 -3.98 11.30
CA HIS A 161 -1.42 -5.34 11.02
C HIS A 161 -0.46 -5.37 9.83
N ILE A 162 0.25 -6.48 9.72
CA ILE A 162 1.27 -6.66 8.71
C ILE A 162 0.84 -7.76 7.75
N HIS A 163 0.72 -7.45 6.46
CA HIS A 163 0.67 -8.47 5.42
C HIS A 163 2.09 -8.88 5.06
N ILE A 164 2.33 -10.19 5.02
CA ILE A 164 3.63 -10.73 4.68
C ILE A 164 3.46 -11.69 3.52
N LEU A 165 4.29 -11.50 2.50
CA LEU A 165 4.49 -12.48 1.45
C LEU A 165 5.86 -13.13 1.63
N VAL A 166 5.88 -14.43 1.89
CA VAL A 166 7.11 -15.24 2.06
C VAL A 166 7.17 -16.32 0.99
N PRO A 167 8.35 -16.64 0.43
CA PRO A 167 8.54 -17.85 -0.36
C PRO A 167 8.17 -19.09 0.48
N GLU A 168 7.61 -20.11 -0.17
CA GLU A 168 7.35 -21.43 0.43
C GLU A 168 8.65 -22.24 0.52
N GLY A 169 9.62 -21.73 1.28
CA GLY A 169 10.97 -22.27 1.36
C GLY A 169 12.02 -21.20 1.66
N TRP A 170 13.29 -21.61 1.62
CA TRP A 170 14.43 -20.81 2.04
C TRP A 170 15.54 -20.84 1.00
N PHE A 171 16.52 -19.95 1.13
CA PHE A 171 17.70 -19.96 0.27
C PHE A 171 18.94 -20.41 1.03
N ASP A 172 19.67 -21.38 0.51
CA ASP A 172 20.92 -21.83 1.11
C ASP A 172 22.09 -20.87 0.83
N ARG A 173 23.26 -21.16 1.43
CA ARG A 173 24.50 -20.42 1.18
C ARG A 173 24.99 -20.48 -0.29
N HIS A 174 24.46 -21.34 -1.14
CA HIS A 174 24.80 -21.37 -2.57
C HIS A 174 23.76 -20.62 -3.42
N GLY A 175 22.76 -20.00 -2.78
CA GLY A 175 21.69 -19.31 -3.47
C GLY A 175 20.59 -20.23 -3.99
N ARG A 176 20.60 -21.52 -3.66
CA ARG A 176 19.60 -22.49 -4.10
C ARG A 176 18.35 -22.40 -3.25
N PHE A 177 17.19 -22.50 -3.89
CA PHE A 177 15.91 -22.50 -3.21
C PHE A 177 15.58 -23.90 -2.69
N ILE A 178 15.45 -24.02 -1.37
CA ILE A 178 15.00 -25.22 -0.69
C ILE A 178 13.51 -25.08 -0.41
N HIS A 179 12.71 -25.82 -1.16
CA HIS A 179 11.27 -25.81 -1.01
C HIS A 179 10.84 -26.42 0.33
N GLN A 180 9.97 -25.72 1.07
CA GLN A 180 9.38 -26.24 2.30
C GLN A 180 7.92 -25.84 2.42
N LYS A 181 7.02 -26.81 2.22
CA LYS A 181 5.56 -26.58 2.31
C LYS A 181 5.07 -26.29 3.72
N PHE A 182 5.69 -26.92 4.72
CA PHE A 182 5.26 -26.79 6.12
C PHE A 182 5.87 -25.55 6.77
N ILE A 183 5.00 -24.62 7.18
CA ILE A 183 5.36 -23.47 8.00
C ILE A 183 4.92 -23.77 9.44
N PRO A 184 5.83 -23.78 10.44
CA PRO A 184 5.52 -24.13 11.82
C PRO A 184 4.69 -23.03 12.48
N PHE A 185 3.38 -23.11 12.29
CA PHE A 185 2.44 -22.05 12.59
C PHE A 185 2.41 -21.64 14.06
N ASN A 186 2.33 -22.62 14.97
CA ASN A 186 2.28 -22.37 16.41
C ASN A 186 3.57 -21.75 16.94
N ALA A 187 4.73 -22.15 16.40
CA ALA A 187 6.01 -21.52 16.74
C ALA A 187 6.04 -20.06 16.26
N MET A 188 5.53 -19.80 15.04
CA MET A 188 5.46 -18.46 14.46
C MET A 188 4.61 -17.49 15.29
N ARG A 189 3.50 -17.96 15.89
CA ARG A 189 2.68 -17.14 16.79
C ARG A 189 3.46 -16.69 18.03
N LYS A 190 4.23 -17.60 18.63
CA LYS A 190 5.04 -17.34 19.83
C LYS A 190 6.23 -16.43 19.53
N THR A 191 6.96 -16.69 18.44
CA THR A 191 8.06 -15.81 18.01
C THR A 191 7.56 -14.44 17.61
N TRP A 192 6.38 -14.34 16.98
CA TRP A 192 5.74 -13.07 16.67
C TRP A 192 5.42 -12.26 17.93
N GLN A 193 4.75 -12.87 18.91
CA GLN A 193 4.52 -12.23 20.21
C GLN A 193 5.83 -11.77 20.85
N TYR A 194 6.80 -12.67 20.96
CA TYR A 194 8.09 -12.38 21.57
C TYR A 194 8.78 -11.19 20.91
N GLN A 195 8.87 -11.19 19.57
CA GLN A 195 9.55 -10.13 18.85
C GLN A 195 8.82 -8.78 18.94
N VAL A 196 7.48 -8.76 18.87
CA VAL A 196 6.71 -7.52 19.06
C VAL A 196 6.95 -6.96 20.46
N LEU A 197 6.72 -7.76 21.49
CA LEU A 197 6.75 -7.31 22.87
C LEU A 197 8.16 -6.89 23.31
N THR A 198 9.18 -7.67 22.96
CA THR A 198 10.58 -7.37 23.27
C THR A 198 11.07 -6.12 22.55
N GLN A 199 10.78 -5.97 21.24
CA GLN A 199 11.22 -4.79 20.50
C GLN A 199 10.42 -3.54 20.89
N PHE A 200 9.15 -3.67 21.26
CA PHE A 200 8.38 -2.54 21.80
C PHE A 200 8.94 -2.11 23.16
N LYS A 201 9.23 -3.04 24.07
CA LYS A 201 9.89 -2.75 25.36
C LYS A 201 11.25 -2.10 25.17
N ALA A 202 11.99 -2.48 24.12
CA ALA A 202 13.26 -1.87 23.78
C ALA A 202 13.12 -0.43 23.27
N ALA A 203 12.15 -0.18 22.39
CA ALA A 203 11.97 1.10 21.70
C ALA A 203 11.18 2.16 22.50
N LEU A 204 10.41 1.74 23.50
CA LEU A 204 9.63 2.63 24.36
C LEU A 204 10.48 3.21 25.50
N PRO A 205 10.08 4.37 26.06
CA PRO A 205 10.65 4.89 27.29
C PRO A 205 10.65 3.84 28.41
N LYS A 206 11.73 3.79 29.19
CA LYS A 206 11.85 2.86 30.31
C LYS A 206 11.01 3.36 31.47
N ASN A 207 9.73 2.97 31.50
CA ASN A 207 8.83 3.23 32.60
C ASN A 207 8.09 1.96 33.06
N LEU A 208 7.56 2.03 34.27
CA LEU A 208 6.90 0.89 34.91
C LEU A 208 5.60 0.50 34.17
N VAL A 209 4.83 1.49 33.70
CA VAL A 209 3.54 1.27 33.00
C VAL A 209 3.72 0.41 31.75
N PHE A 210 4.68 0.75 30.88
CA PHE A 210 4.95 -0.04 29.68
C PHE A 210 5.50 -1.43 30.02
N SER A 211 6.36 -1.52 31.04
CA SER A 211 6.91 -2.81 31.47
C SER A 211 5.81 -3.75 31.96
N MET A 212 4.91 -3.26 32.82
CA MET A 212 3.75 -4.02 33.32
C MET A 212 2.82 -4.45 32.19
N LEU A 213 2.49 -3.55 31.25
CA LEU A 213 1.66 -3.88 30.09
C LEU A 213 2.29 -5.01 29.27
N ILE A 214 3.57 -4.91 28.94
CA ILE A 214 4.28 -5.93 28.15
C ILE A 214 4.27 -7.28 28.87
N ASP A 215 4.59 -7.29 30.17
CA ASP A 215 4.65 -8.53 30.95
C ASP A 215 3.24 -9.17 31.11
N GLN A 216 2.20 -8.37 31.26
CA GLN A 216 0.80 -8.82 31.25
C GLN A 216 0.42 -9.43 29.89
N LEU A 217 0.85 -8.83 28.78
CA LEU A 217 0.57 -9.35 27.43
C LEU A 217 1.30 -10.68 27.17
N PHE A 218 2.51 -10.88 27.70
CA PHE A 218 3.17 -12.19 27.68
C PHE A 218 2.34 -13.24 28.41
N LYS A 219 1.85 -12.92 29.62
CA LYS A 219 1.05 -13.84 30.44
C LYS A 219 -0.33 -14.15 29.85
N LYS A 220 -0.99 -13.14 29.27
CA LYS A 220 -2.35 -13.26 28.70
C LYS A 220 -2.37 -14.09 27.42
N TYR A 221 -1.40 -13.89 26.53
CA TYR A 221 -1.37 -14.55 25.22
C TYR A 221 -0.38 -15.74 25.23
N ARG A 222 -0.66 -16.78 26.03
CA ARG A 222 0.25 -17.94 26.21
C ARG A 222 0.59 -18.70 24.91
N ASP A 223 -0.33 -18.69 23.95
CA ASP A 223 -0.16 -19.32 22.63
C ASP A 223 0.38 -18.37 21.55
N GLY A 224 0.85 -17.21 21.95
CA GLY A 224 1.33 -16.19 21.03
C GLY A 224 0.24 -15.44 20.29
N PHE A 225 0.66 -14.41 19.58
CA PHE A 225 -0.21 -13.51 18.84
C PHE A 225 -0.76 -14.18 17.58
N TYR A 226 -1.94 -13.75 17.15
CA TYR A 226 -2.65 -14.37 16.04
C TYR A 226 -1.99 -14.04 14.69
N VAL A 227 -1.81 -15.07 13.86
CA VAL A 227 -1.15 -14.98 12.55
C VAL A 227 -1.96 -15.78 11.52
N PRO A 228 -3.05 -15.30 10.89
CA PRO A 228 -3.78 -16.16 9.95
C PRO A 228 -2.89 -16.54 8.74
N LEU A 229 -2.76 -17.86 8.51
CA LEU A 229 -2.04 -18.46 7.38
C LEU A 229 -2.88 -19.61 6.77
N PRO A 230 -4.01 -19.29 6.12
CA PRO A 230 -4.91 -20.31 5.55
C PRO A 230 -4.23 -21.12 4.43
N LYS A 231 -4.67 -22.35 4.17
CA LYS A 231 -4.07 -23.20 3.11
C LYS A 231 -4.21 -22.52 1.74
N GLU A 232 -5.30 -21.80 1.55
CA GLU A 232 -5.71 -21.00 0.39
C GLU A 232 -4.80 -19.77 0.20
N SER A 233 -4.00 -19.42 1.21
CA SER A 233 -3.01 -18.34 1.11
C SER A 233 -1.78 -18.72 0.28
N ARG A 234 -1.68 -19.99 -0.15
CA ARG A 234 -0.66 -20.44 -1.09
C ARG A 234 -0.91 -19.83 -2.46
N ILE A 235 0.10 -19.15 -2.98
CA ILE A 235 0.02 -18.50 -4.28
C ILE A 235 1.16 -19.01 -5.16
N THR A 236 0.80 -19.74 -6.21
CA THR A 236 1.75 -20.26 -7.21
C THR A 236 1.82 -19.36 -8.44
N ASN A 237 0.74 -18.64 -8.74
CA ASN A 237 0.65 -17.79 -9.92
C ASN A 237 1.02 -16.34 -9.58
N LYS A 238 2.09 -15.83 -10.19
CA LYS A 238 2.58 -14.45 -10.03
C LYS A 238 1.54 -13.38 -10.31
N ARG A 239 0.69 -13.55 -11.33
CA ARG A 239 -0.40 -12.60 -11.65
C ARG A 239 -1.47 -12.58 -10.55
N ARG A 240 -1.65 -13.68 -9.81
CA ARG A 240 -2.51 -13.72 -8.63
C ARG A 240 -1.83 -13.06 -7.43
N ILE A 241 -0.53 -13.26 -7.22
CA ILE A 241 0.22 -12.60 -6.12
C ILE A 241 0.12 -11.08 -6.25
N ALA A 242 0.43 -10.55 -7.43
CA ALA A 242 0.41 -9.13 -7.72
C ALA A 242 -0.97 -8.50 -7.41
N ARG A 243 -2.05 -9.06 -7.99
CA ARG A 243 -3.42 -8.58 -7.74
C ARG A 243 -3.83 -8.72 -6.28
N TYR A 244 -3.43 -9.82 -5.64
CA TYR A 244 -3.79 -10.10 -4.27
C TYR A 244 -3.14 -9.10 -3.30
N VAL A 245 -1.82 -8.88 -3.41
CA VAL A 245 -1.08 -7.97 -2.53
C VAL A 245 -1.39 -6.50 -2.84
N ALA A 246 -1.68 -6.15 -4.09
CA ALA A 246 -2.01 -4.78 -4.50
C ALA A 246 -3.15 -4.17 -3.70
N ARG A 247 -4.16 -4.96 -3.35
CA ARG A 247 -5.31 -4.53 -2.55
C ARG A 247 -4.92 -3.92 -1.20
N TYR A 248 -3.75 -4.25 -0.65
CA TYR A 248 -3.37 -3.94 0.72
C TYR A 248 -2.32 -2.82 0.86
N ILE A 249 -1.81 -2.28 -0.25
CA ILE A 249 -0.59 -1.46 -0.24
C ILE A 249 -0.87 0.02 -0.45
N ARG A 250 -1.74 0.33 -1.41
CA ARG A 250 -2.00 1.69 -1.88
C ARG A 250 -3.46 1.95 -2.22
N HIS A 251 -4.33 1.01 -1.88
CA HIS A 251 -5.74 1.30 -1.95
C HIS A 251 -6.05 2.39 -0.91
N PRO A 252 -6.71 3.50 -1.27
CA PRO A 252 -7.20 4.45 -0.29
C PRO A 252 -8.06 3.69 0.73
N ALA A 253 -8.08 4.15 1.98
CA ALA A 253 -8.67 3.39 3.08
C ALA A 253 -10.14 2.99 2.81
N VAL A 254 -10.85 3.79 2.00
CA VAL A 254 -12.13 3.46 1.40
C VAL A 254 -12.06 3.53 -0.13
N ALA A 255 -12.73 2.60 -0.81
CA ALA A 255 -12.90 2.64 -2.27
C ALA A 255 -14.10 3.49 -2.66
N ASN A 256 -14.04 4.13 -3.84
CA ASN A 256 -15.21 4.84 -4.38
C ASN A 256 -16.44 3.93 -4.50
N THR A 257 -16.25 2.65 -4.84
CA THR A 257 -17.34 1.67 -4.93
C THR A 257 -17.96 1.31 -3.58
N ARG A 258 -17.29 1.64 -2.48
CA ARG A 258 -17.75 1.41 -1.10
C ARG A 258 -18.53 2.60 -0.54
N LEU A 259 -18.43 3.77 -1.16
CA LEU A 259 -19.22 4.93 -0.78
C LEU A 259 -20.66 4.74 -1.28
N HIS A 260 -21.62 4.86 -0.36
CA HIS A 260 -23.03 4.55 -0.59
C HIS A 260 -23.87 5.82 -0.69
N ARG A 261 -23.76 6.74 0.29
CA ARG A 261 -24.54 7.97 0.36
C ARG A 261 -23.67 9.13 0.86
N TYR A 262 -23.97 10.33 0.37
CA TYR A 262 -23.44 11.60 0.86
C TYR A 262 -24.51 12.67 0.69
N ASP A 263 -24.85 13.39 1.75
CA ASP A 263 -25.88 14.46 1.75
C ASP A 263 -25.32 15.87 1.98
N GLY A 264 -24.02 16.00 2.23
CA GLY A 264 -23.39 17.28 2.60
C GLY A 264 -22.76 17.24 3.99
N GLU A 265 -23.41 16.53 4.92
CA GLU A 265 -23.09 16.51 6.35
C GLU A 265 -22.58 15.14 6.81
N THR A 266 -23.15 14.07 6.27
CA THR A 266 -22.83 12.69 6.63
C THR A 266 -22.39 11.87 5.42
N VAL A 267 -21.54 10.87 5.67
CA VAL A 267 -21.08 9.91 4.67
C VAL A 267 -21.48 8.51 5.12
N THR A 268 -22.20 7.80 4.26
CA THR A 268 -22.44 6.37 4.43
C THR A 268 -21.54 5.58 3.50
N PHE A 269 -20.78 4.64 4.05
CA PHE A 269 -20.01 3.66 3.27
C PHE A 269 -20.27 2.26 3.77
N TRP A 270 -20.00 1.25 2.94
CA TRP A 270 -20.21 -0.14 3.31
C TRP A 270 -18.90 -0.93 3.37
N TYR A 271 -18.92 -2.03 4.12
CA TYR A 271 -17.88 -3.06 4.10
C TYR A 271 -18.49 -4.44 4.22
N ALA A 272 -17.79 -5.46 3.71
CA ALA A 272 -18.14 -6.86 3.95
C ALA A 272 -17.34 -7.40 5.14
N ASP A 273 -17.98 -8.17 6.01
CA ASP A 273 -17.31 -8.90 7.09
C ASP A 273 -16.56 -10.15 6.56
N ARG A 274 -16.30 -11.15 7.40
CA ARG A 274 -15.58 -12.36 6.98
C ARG A 274 -16.51 -13.37 6.30
N GLU A 275 -17.77 -13.33 6.68
CA GLU A 275 -18.88 -14.15 6.23
C GLU A 275 -19.43 -13.64 4.88
N GLY A 276 -19.15 -12.38 4.56
CA GLY A 276 -19.51 -11.73 3.29
C GLY A 276 -20.70 -10.77 3.42
N GLU A 277 -21.26 -10.65 4.63
CA GLU A 277 -22.40 -9.78 4.92
C GLU A 277 -22.00 -8.32 4.84
N ARG A 278 -22.88 -7.50 4.26
CA ARG A 278 -22.64 -6.08 4.05
C ARG A 278 -23.11 -5.27 5.24
N HIS A 279 -22.19 -4.51 5.80
CA HIS A 279 -22.43 -3.57 6.89
C HIS A 279 -22.30 -2.14 6.38
N PHE A 280 -23.23 -1.26 6.76
CA PHE A 280 -23.21 0.16 6.43
C PHE A 280 -22.82 0.97 7.66
N VAL A 281 -21.93 1.94 7.46
CA VAL A 281 -21.46 2.86 8.50
C VAL A 281 -21.75 4.27 8.01
N THR A 282 -22.49 5.03 8.82
CA THR A 282 -22.74 6.46 8.63
C THR A 282 -22.00 7.22 9.71
N MET A 283 -21.34 8.31 9.32
CA MET A 283 -20.63 9.21 10.23
C MET A 283 -20.61 10.62 9.63
N GLU A 284 -20.34 11.63 10.45
CA GLU A 284 -20.18 13.00 9.96
C GLU A 284 -18.98 13.09 9.00
N VAL A 285 -19.04 14.03 8.05
CA VAL A 285 -17.95 14.28 7.10
C VAL A 285 -16.63 14.53 7.84
N ARG A 286 -16.64 15.25 8.95
CA ARG A 286 -15.43 15.54 9.73
C ARG A 286 -14.82 14.26 10.32
N GLU A 287 -15.65 13.40 10.92
CA GLU A 287 -15.20 12.11 11.46
C GLU A 287 -14.66 11.20 10.36
N PHE A 288 -15.33 11.18 9.21
CA PHE A 288 -14.89 10.43 8.04
C PHE A 288 -13.51 10.89 7.55
N ILE A 289 -13.25 12.20 7.47
CA ILE A 289 -11.94 12.73 7.11
C ILE A 289 -10.87 12.34 8.14
N LYS A 290 -11.15 12.45 9.44
CA LYS A 290 -10.24 11.99 10.51
C LYS A 290 -9.99 10.48 10.42
N ALA A 291 -11.01 9.70 10.08
CA ALA A 291 -10.91 8.26 9.82
C ALA A 291 -10.02 7.94 8.62
N LEU A 292 -9.98 8.79 7.59
CA LEU A 292 -9.14 8.61 6.41
C LEU A 292 -7.69 9.04 6.62
N ILE A 293 -7.46 10.26 7.12
CA ILE A 293 -6.12 10.88 7.12
C ILE A 293 -5.17 10.29 8.18
N GLN A 294 -5.70 9.73 9.27
CA GLN A 294 -4.89 9.10 10.32
C GLN A 294 -4.01 7.94 9.78
N HIS A 295 -4.42 7.35 8.66
CA HIS A 295 -3.72 6.25 7.99
C HIS A 295 -2.60 6.70 7.07
N ILE A 296 -2.43 8.01 6.87
CA ILE A 296 -1.33 8.58 6.08
C ILE A 296 -0.02 8.32 6.82
N PRO A 297 0.94 7.58 6.23
CA PRO A 297 2.21 7.32 6.87
C PRO A 297 3.08 8.59 6.91
N ASP A 298 4.02 8.67 7.84
CA ASP A 298 4.90 9.84 7.97
C ASP A 298 5.79 10.00 6.73
N ARG A 299 6.36 11.20 6.56
CA ARG A 299 7.20 11.51 5.40
C ARG A 299 8.34 10.51 5.34
N ASN A 300 8.62 9.99 4.15
CA ASN A 300 9.63 8.97 3.89
C ASN A 300 9.42 7.59 4.55
N PHE A 301 8.34 7.38 5.31
CA PHE A 301 8.03 6.07 5.88
C PHE A 301 7.76 5.05 4.76
N LYS A 302 8.45 3.91 4.84
CA LYS A 302 8.33 2.82 3.89
C LYS A 302 7.27 1.84 4.37
N MET A 303 6.06 1.95 3.82
CA MET A 303 4.94 1.02 4.05
C MET A 303 5.24 -0.42 3.60
N ILE A 304 6.24 -0.58 2.74
CA ILE A 304 6.64 -1.85 2.15
C ILE A 304 8.13 -2.00 2.37
N ARG A 305 8.52 -3.16 2.86
CA ARG A 305 9.92 -3.48 3.13
C ARG A 305 10.24 -4.86 2.57
N TYR A 306 11.44 -4.95 2.00
CA TYR A 306 11.99 -6.17 1.40
C TYR A 306 13.11 -6.66 2.30
N TYR A 307 12.93 -7.84 2.88
CA TYR A 307 13.85 -8.39 3.87
C TYR A 307 14.46 -9.72 3.42
N GLY A 308 15.58 -10.06 4.05
CA GLY A 308 16.31 -11.31 3.83
C GLY A 308 16.67 -11.48 2.35
N ALA A 309 16.24 -12.56 1.71
CA ALA A 309 16.53 -12.83 0.30
C ALA A 309 15.98 -11.75 -0.65
N TYR A 310 14.91 -11.05 -0.27
CA TYR A 310 14.37 -9.94 -1.05
C TYR A 310 15.11 -8.61 -0.85
N SER A 311 15.99 -8.50 0.14
CA SER A 311 16.69 -7.25 0.43
C SER A 311 17.52 -6.81 -0.78
N ARG A 312 17.61 -5.50 -1.02
CA ARG A 312 18.29 -4.95 -2.21
C ARG A 312 19.72 -5.46 -2.36
N ARG A 313 20.46 -5.59 -1.25
CA ARG A 313 21.87 -6.02 -1.23
C ARG A 313 22.04 -7.50 -1.59
N THR A 314 21.15 -8.36 -1.11
CA THR A 314 21.27 -9.82 -1.25
C THR A 314 20.52 -10.36 -2.45
N LYS A 315 19.48 -9.66 -2.94
CA LYS A 315 18.56 -10.13 -3.98
C LYS A 315 19.27 -10.56 -5.27
N ARG A 316 20.37 -9.90 -5.65
CA ARG A 316 21.19 -10.25 -6.82
C ARG A 316 21.78 -11.67 -6.74
N ARG A 317 22.09 -12.17 -5.53
CA ARG A 317 22.56 -13.55 -5.32
C ARG A 317 21.54 -14.60 -5.80
N TYR A 318 20.26 -14.24 -5.81
CA TYR A 318 19.15 -15.11 -6.18
C TYR A 318 18.60 -14.76 -7.58
N ALA A 319 19.43 -14.16 -8.44
CA ALA A 319 19.02 -13.67 -9.76
C ALA A 319 18.46 -14.77 -10.68
N GLY A 320 18.88 -16.04 -10.51
CA GLY A 320 18.30 -17.17 -11.24
C GLY A 320 16.80 -17.37 -10.99
N TYR A 321 16.27 -16.85 -9.88
CA TYR A 321 14.84 -16.85 -9.58
C TYR A 321 14.15 -15.53 -9.93
N LEU A 322 14.88 -14.49 -10.31
CA LEU A 322 14.32 -13.21 -10.73
C LEU A 322 13.84 -13.27 -12.17
N GLN A 323 12.88 -12.42 -12.50
CA GLN A 323 12.49 -12.22 -13.89
C GLN A 323 13.59 -11.44 -14.62
N ARG A 324 14.14 -12.01 -15.69
CA ARG A 324 14.94 -11.26 -16.66
C ARG A 324 13.99 -10.47 -17.55
N SER A 325 13.88 -9.16 -17.34
CA SER A 325 13.43 -8.22 -18.36
C SER A 325 13.41 -6.80 -17.78
N ILE A 326 14.51 -6.07 -17.96
CA ILE A 326 14.46 -4.61 -18.02
C ILE A 326 15.05 -4.28 -19.39
N ARG A 327 14.18 -4.00 -20.37
CA ARG A 327 14.57 -3.32 -21.61
C ARG A 327 14.30 -1.84 -21.39
N GLN A 328 15.22 -0.98 -21.80
CA GLN A 328 14.98 0.45 -21.82
C GLN A 328 13.76 0.76 -22.69
N ALA A 329 12.84 1.58 -22.17
CA ALA A 329 11.67 2.02 -22.92
C ALA A 329 12.12 3.03 -24.00
N THR A 330 11.60 2.89 -25.22
CA THR A 330 11.90 3.79 -26.36
C THR A 330 10.80 4.83 -26.56
N PHE A 331 11.05 5.86 -27.38
CA PHE A 331 10.02 6.85 -27.73
C PHE A 331 8.75 6.18 -28.32
N GLU A 332 8.91 5.13 -29.12
CA GLU A 332 7.79 4.37 -29.69
C GLU A 332 6.96 3.66 -28.61
N ASP A 333 7.61 3.20 -27.53
CA ASP A 333 6.92 2.65 -26.36
C ASP A 333 6.03 3.72 -25.69
N PHE A 334 6.35 5.02 -25.82
CA PHE A 334 5.45 6.12 -25.40
C PHE A 334 4.17 6.02 -26.17
N ILE A 335 4.32 6.12 -27.48
CA ILE A 335 3.30 6.59 -28.39
C ILE A 335 2.26 5.49 -28.45
N THR A 336 2.75 4.26 -28.52
CA THR A 336 1.97 3.04 -28.35
C THR A 336 1.17 3.04 -27.04
N LYS A 337 1.76 3.43 -25.90
CA LYS A 337 1.07 3.39 -24.60
C LYS A 337 0.06 4.52 -24.40
N VAL A 338 0.38 5.76 -24.77
CA VAL A 338 -0.57 6.88 -24.67
C VAL A 338 -1.75 6.66 -25.61
N ASN A 339 -1.48 6.19 -26.83
CA ASN A 339 -2.54 5.82 -27.76
C ASN A 339 -3.31 4.57 -27.33
N LYS A 340 -2.72 3.63 -26.59
CA LYS A 340 -3.45 2.47 -26.04
C LYS A 340 -4.65 2.91 -25.18
N TRP A 341 -4.50 3.98 -24.41
CA TRP A 341 -5.52 4.49 -23.49
C TRP A 341 -6.21 5.77 -23.99
N ALA A 342 -6.04 6.10 -25.28
CA ALA A 342 -6.66 7.28 -25.85
C ALA A 342 -8.19 7.22 -25.70
N PRO A 343 -8.83 8.35 -25.34
CA PRO A 343 -10.27 8.41 -25.16
C PRO A 343 -10.99 8.20 -26.50
N LYS A 344 -12.28 7.86 -26.40
CA LYS A 344 -13.18 7.96 -27.55
C LYS A 344 -13.58 9.43 -27.77
N CYS A 345 -13.70 9.81 -29.04
CA CYS A 345 -14.20 11.10 -29.47
C CYS A 345 -15.62 11.29 -28.93
N PRO A 346 -15.92 12.42 -28.28
CA PRO A 346 -17.25 12.69 -27.74
C PRO A 346 -18.30 12.88 -28.84
N ASN A 347 -17.90 13.21 -30.07
CA ASN A 347 -18.81 13.44 -31.19
C ASN A 347 -19.11 12.16 -31.97
N CYS A 348 -18.08 11.47 -32.47
CA CYS A 348 -18.27 10.31 -33.36
C CYS A 348 -17.95 8.95 -32.72
N GLY A 349 -17.49 8.91 -31.46
CA GLY A 349 -17.16 7.66 -30.75
C GLY A 349 -15.89 6.93 -31.21
N ARG A 350 -15.21 7.40 -32.27
CA ARG A 350 -13.93 6.83 -32.74
C ARG A 350 -12.82 7.06 -31.72
N LYS A 351 -11.79 6.20 -31.76
CA LYS A 351 -10.61 6.36 -30.90
C LYS A 351 -9.82 7.59 -31.34
N MET A 352 -9.43 8.44 -30.39
CA MET A 352 -8.62 9.62 -30.65
C MET A 352 -7.12 9.27 -30.70
N THR A 353 -6.31 10.17 -31.26
CA THR A 353 -4.85 10.04 -31.36
C THR A 353 -4.18 11.07 -30.46
N PHE A 354 -3.08 10.68 -29.82
CA PHE A 354 -2.26 11.56 -28.99
C PHE A 354 -1.60 12.64 -29.85
N VAL A 355 -1.70 13.91 -29.41
CA VAL A 355 -1.12 15.07 -30.08
C VAL A 355 0.06 15.62 -29.29
N CYS A 356 -0.21 16.06 -28.05
CA CYS A 356 0.82 16.70 -27.24
C CYS A 356 0.65 16.41 -25.75
N TYR A 357 1.75 16.62 -25.05
CA TYR A 357 1.88 16.45 -23.61
C TYR A 357 2.50 17.70 -23.03
N GLU A 358 1.87 18.24 -21.99
CA GLU A 358 2.44 19.32 -21.19
C GLU A 358 2.54 18.89 -19.73
N LYS A 359 3.68 19.18 -19.12
CA LYS A 359 3.87 19.10 -17.68
C LYS A 359 4.47 20.42 -17.27
N GLY A 360 3.82 21.12 -16.34
CA GLY A 360 4.34 22.39 -15.82
C GLY A 360 5.81 22.25 -15.38
N PRO A 361 6.60 23.32 -15.49
CA PRO A 361 8.01 23.30 -15.13
C PRO A 361 8.19 22.85 -13.67
N PRO A 362 9.31 22.19 -13.33
CA PRO A 362 9.64 21.93 -11.93
C PRO A 362 9.62 23.26 -11.17
N ILE A 363 9.09 23.25 -9.95
CA ILE A 363 9.21 24.41 -9.05
C ILE A 363 10.72 24.69 -8.85
N GLU A 364 11.15 25.94 -8.62
CA GLU A 364 12.55 26.38 -8.58
C GLU A 364 13.51 25.52 -7.70
N ASN A 365 12.97 24.75 -6.75
CA ASN A 365 13.69 23.84 -5.86
C ASN A 365 13.43 22.33 -6.11
N GLU A 366 12.82 21.98 -7.24
CA GLU A 366 12.48 20.61 -7.62
C GLU A 366 13.59 19.99 -8.48
N VAL A 367 14.51 19.29 -7.82
CA VAL A 367 15.51 18.47 -8.52
C VAL A 367 14.83 17.27 -9.15
N PHE A 368 14.80 17.22 -10.48
CA PHE A 368 14.28 16.09 -11.25
C PHE A 368 14.99 14.78 -10.85
N GLY A 369 14.22 13.80 -10.38
CA GLY A 369 14.73 12.48 -9.97
C GLY A 369 14.82 12.26 -8.46
N CYS A 370 14.59 13.28 -7.63
CA CYS A 370 14.73 13.21 -6.18
C CYS A 370 13.47 12.73 -5.43
N LYS A 371 12.26 12.80 -6.02
CA LYS A 371 11.02 12.31 -5.42
C LYS A 371 10.54 11.05 -6.14
N LEU A 372 9.98 10.08 -5.40
CA LEU A 372 9.36 8.85 -5.97
C LEU A 372 8.20 9.15 -6.94
N SER A 373 7.66 10.38 -6.93
CA SER A 373 6.67 10.90 -7.88
C SER A 373 7.26 11.34 -9.20
N ASP A 374 8.54 11.71 -9.24
CA ASP A 374 9.26 12.08 -10.46
C ASP A 374 9.46 10.81 -11.30
N TRP A 375 9.68 9.69 -10.63
CA TRP A 375 9.66 8.34 -11.19
C TRP A 375 8.25 7.83 -11.57
N ASN A 376 7.17 8.53 -11.16
CA ASN A 376 5.80 8.25 -11.63
C ASN A 376 5.44 9.04 -12.90
N HIS A 377 6.42 9.62 -13.59
CA HIS A 377 6.28 9.92 -15.00
C HIS A 377 5.75 8.66 -15.73
N PRO A 378 4.82 8.79 -16.70
CA PRO A 378 4.32 7.66 -17.50
C PRO A 378 5.43 6.75 -18.04
N TRP A 379 6.65 7.30 -18.14
CA TRP A 379 7.86 6.67 -18.61
C TRP A 379 8.80 6.06 -17.59
N LEU A 380 8.92 6.63 -16.39
CA LEU A 380 9.87 6.13 -15.39
C LEU A 380 9.30 4.97 -14.57
N SER A 381 8.00 4.69 -14.72
CA SER A 381 7.32 3.51 -14.14
C SER A 381 7.44 2.22 -14.96
N HIS A 382 8.30 2.22 -16.00
CA HIS A 382 8.76 1.04 -16.72
C HIS A 382 10.26 0.79 -16.52
N SER A 383 10.75 1.05 -15.30
CA SER A 383 12.09 0.67 -14.86
C SER A 383 12.07 -0.52 -13.90
#